data_AF-A0A0C9TBH8-F1
#
_entry.id   AF-A0A0C9TBH8-F1
#
_cell.length_a   1.000
_cell.length_b   1.000
_cell.length_c   1.000
_cell.angle_alpha   90.00
_cell.angle_beta   90.00
_cell.angle_gamma   90.00
#
_symmetry.space_group_name_H-M   'P 1'
#
loop_
_entity.id
_entity.type
_entity.pdbx_description
1 polymer ?
#
loop_
_entity_poly.entity_id
_entity_poly.type
_entity_poly.pdbx_seq_one_letter_code
_entity_poly.pdbx_strand_id
1 'polypeptide(L)' 'MKKQFEAVVALKNASGFTYSDKDGAGITLAQADVWNRYIKAHKNAKPFKNKGFIHFQLLETLTPDKTKGSFV' A
#
# COMPACT_ATOMS: atom_id res chain seq x y z
N MET A 1 -9.10 1.03 10.30
CA MET A 1 -9.02 0.45 8.93
C MET A 1 -8.73 1.49 7.85
N LYS A 2 -9.45 2.63 7.76
CA LYS A 2 -9.20 3.67 6.73
C LYS A 2 -7.74 4.16 6.61
N LYS A 3 -7.07 4.44 7.73
CA LYS A 3 -5.66 4.88 7.75
C LYS A 3 -4.66 3.86 7.17
N GLN A 4 -4.98 2.56 7.24
CA GLN A 4 -4.15 1.49 6.67
C GLN A 4 -4.35 1.41 5.16
N PHE A 5 -5.60 1.52 4.71
CA PHE A 5 -5.93 1.61 3.29
C PHE A 5 -5.24 2.81 2.64
N GLU A 6 -5.33 4.00 3.24
CA GLU A 6 -4.66 5.21 2.75
C GLU A 6 -3.13 5.04 2.71
N ALA A 7 -2.54 4.36 3.69
CA ALA A 7 -1.10 4.08 3.71
C ALA A 7 -0.66 3.16 2.58
N VAL A 8 -1.45 2.12 2.27
CA VAL A 8 -1.18 1.21 1.15
C VAL A 8 -1.45 1.87 -0.20
N VAL A 9 -2.49 2.68 -0.33
CA VAL A 9 -2.75 3.48 -1.54
C VAL A 9 -1.62 4.48 -1.80
N ALA A 10 -1.17 5.20 -0.78
CA ALA A 10 -0.01 6.09 -0.89
C ALA A 10 1.25 5.31 -1.29
N LEU A 11 1.41 4.10 -0.76
CA LEU A 11 2.55 3.24 -1.08
C LEU A 11 2.51 2.71 -2.51
N LYS A 12 1.33 2.29 -3.01
CA LYS A 12 1.13 1.90 -4.42
C LYS A 12 1.37 3.08 -5.37
N ASN A 13 1.06 4.30 -4.95
CA ASN A 13 1.34 5.52 -5.72
C ASN A 13 2.79 6.02 -5.59
N ALA A 14 3.54 5.54 -4.61
CA ALA A 14 4.92 5.95 -4.42
C ALA A 14 5.80 5.32 -5.49
N SER A 15 6.40 6.16 -6.34
CA SER A 15 7.35 5.72 -7.36
C SER A 15 8.56 5.05 -6.68
N GLY A 16 8.86 3.81 -7.09
CA GLY A 16 10.04 3.07 -6.62
C GLY A 16 9.75 1.92 -5.63
N PHE A 17 8.50 1.64 -5.28
CA PHE A 17 8.12 0.47 -4.51
C PHE A 17 7.17 -0.45 -5.27
N THR A 18 7.36 -1.76 -5.14
CA THR A 18 6.43 -2.78 -5.59
C THR A 18 5.66 -3.30 -4.39
N TYR A 19 4.38 -2.93 -4.28
CA TYR A 19 3.52 -3.43 -3.22
C TYR A 19 2.66 -4.60 -3.71
N SER A 20 2.72 -5.73 -3.03
CA SER A 20 1.85 -6.89 -3.22
C SER A 20 1.03 -7.19 -1.95
N ASP A 21 -0.18 -7.71 -2.12
CA ASP A 21 -1.07 -8.01 -0.99
C ASP A 21 -0.60 -9.21 -0.15
N LYS A 22 0.27 -10.06 -0.71
CA LYS A 22 0.87 -11.22 -0.05
C LYS A 22 2.17 -10.88 0.68
N ASP A 23 3.09 -10.20 0.00
CA ASP A 23 4.46 -9.97 0.47
C ASP A 23 4.68 -8.55 1.01
N GLY A 24 3.69 -7.66 0.84
CA GLY A 24 3.76 -6.25 1.24
C GLY A 24 4.59 -5.43 0.26
N ALA A 25 5.30 -4.42 0.77
CA ALA A 25 6.14 -3.55 -0.05
C ALA A 25 7.42 -4.23 -0.58
N GLY A 26 7.69 -5.49 -0.21
CA GLY A 26 8.82 -6.28 -0.71
C GLY A 26 10.19 -5.59 -0.56
N ILE A 27 10.37 -4.82 0.52
CA ILE A 27 11.54 -3.93 0.65
C ILE A 27 12.80 -4.74 0.87
N THR A 28 13.66 -4.72 -0.14
CA THR A 28 15.01 -5.30 -0.08
C THR A 28 15.97 -4.39 0.68
N LEU A 29 17.15 -4.92 1.05
CA LEU A 29 18.21 -4.16 1.72
C LEU A 29 18.62 -2.91 0.91
N ALA A 30 18.65 -3.01 -0.43
CA ALA A 30 18.96 -1.89 -1.31
C ALA A 30 17.92 -0.75 -1.25
N GLN A 31 16.68 -1.07 -0.86
CA GLN A 31 15.60 -0.09 -0.73
C GLN A 31 15.32 0.30 0.73
N ALA A 32 16.13 -0.17 1.68
CA ALA A 32 15.94 0.10 3.10
C ALA A 32 16.04 1.61 3.42
N ASP A 33 16.96 2.34 2.78
CA ASP A 33 17.11 3.78 2.93
C ASP A 33 15.90 4.55 2.40
N VAL A 34 15.42 4.20 1.21
CA VAL A 34 14.24 4.80 0.58
C VAL A 34 13.00 4.54 1.45
N TRP A 35 12.84 3.30 1.93
CA TRP A 35 11.77 2.92 2.83
C TRP A 35 11.82 3.69 4.16
N ASN A 36 13.01 3.82 4.76
CA ASN A 36 13.18 4.58 6.00
C ASN A 36 12.81 6.05 5.84
N ARG A 37 13.10 6.66 4.69
CA ARG A 37 12.64 8.02 4.37
C ARG A 37 11.13 8.07 4.17
N TYR A 38 10.58 7.10 3.46
CA TYR A 38 9.15 7.00 3.21
C TYR A 38 8.32 6.87 4.50
N ILE A 39 8.70 5.99 5.43
CA ILE A 39 7.97 5.81 6.70
C ILE A 39 8.12 7.00 7.66
N LYS A 40 9.12 7.88 7.48
CA LYS A 40 9.20 9.13 8.25
C LYS A 40 8.06 10.08 7.86
N ALA A 41 7.72 10.15 6.57
CA ALA A 41 6.57 10.88 6.06
C ALA A 41 5.25 10.13 6.27
N HIS A 42 5.26 8.81 6.12
CA HIS A 42 4.09 7.93 6.19
C HIS A 42 4.24 6.89 7.31
N LYS A 43 4.19 7.34 8.57
CA LYS A 43 4.38 6.48 9.76
C LYS A 43 3.43 5.27 9.79
N ASN A 44 2.25 5.40 9.20
CA ASN A 44 1.23 4.35 9.12
C ASN A 44 1.59 3.23 8.13
N ALA A 45 2.55 3.45 7.22
CA ALA A 45 3.01 2.46 6.26
C ALA A 45 4.03 1.46 6.84
N LYS A 46 4.61 1.78 8.01
CA LYS A 46 5.62 0.97 8.70
C LYS A 46 5.28 -0.53 8.81
N PRO A 47 4.05 -0.97 9.17
CA PRO A 47 3.74 -2.39 9.27
C PRO A 47 3.69 -3.11 7.91
N PHE A 48 3.61 -2.41 6.78
CA PHE A 48 3.45 -2.99 5.44
C PHE A 48 4.78 -3.20 4.69
N LYS A 49 5.91 -3.07 5.37
CA LYS A 49 7.26 -3.22 4.77
C LYS A 49 7.44 -4.57 4.07
N ASN A 50 7.30 -5.65 4.83
CA ASN A 50 7.42 -7.03 4.37
C ASN A 50 6.23 -7.86 4.87
N LYS A 51 5.10 -7.19 5.12
CA LYS A 51 3.87 -7.83 5.57
C LYS A 51 2.77 -7.41 4.60
N GLY A 52 2.28 -8.37 3.85
CA GLY A 52 1.11 -8.19 3.01
C GLY A 52 -0.09 -7.74 3.84
N PHE A 53 -0.91 -6.87 3.27
CA PHE A 53 -2.21 -6.52 3.82
C PHE A 53 -3.29 -7.27 3.06
N ILE A 54 -3.59 -8.50 3.50
CA ILE A 54 -4.60 -9.36 2.87
C ILE A 54 -5.98 -8.69 2.84
N HIS A 55 -6.28 -7.85 3.84
CA HIS A 55 -7.51 -7.07 3.90
C HIS A 55 -7.52 -5.85 2.97
N PHE A 56 -6.41 -5.52 2.30
CA PHE A 56 -6.37 -4.43 1.34
C PHE A 56 -7.34 -4.68 0.19
N GLN A 57 -7.30 -5.86 -0.41
CA GLN A 57 -8.19 -6.24 -1.51
C GLN A 57 -9.66 -6.19 -1.08
N LEU A 58 -9.98 -6.63 0.14
CA LEU A 58 -11.33 -6.54 0.68
C LEU A 58 -11.77 -5.07 0.87
N LEU A 59 -10.86 -4.20 1.33
CA LEU A 59 -11.13 -2.78 1.49
C LEU A 59 -11.22 -2.04 0.16
N GLU A 60 -10.45 -2.45 -0.86
CA GLU A 60 -10.53 -1.93 -2.23
C GLU A 60 -11.88 -2.28 -2.86
N THR A 61 -12.37 -3.50 -2.67
CA THR A 61 -13.72 -3.91 -3.11
C THR A 61 -14.84 -3.22 -2.32
N LEU A 62 -14.62 -2.91 -1.04
CA LEU A 62 -15.60 -2.25 -0.17
C LEU A 62 -15.60 -0.72 -0.28
N THR A 63 -14.52 -0.11 -0.76
CA THR A 63 -14.56 1.30 -1.14
C THR A 63 -15.48 1.41 -2.34
N PRO A 64 -16.63 2.11 -2.23
CA PRO A 64 -17.49 2.31 -3.39
C PRO A 64 -16.67 3.05 -4.42
N ASP A 65 -16.36 2.33 -5.48
CA ASP A 65 -15.59 2.75 -6.61
C ASP A 65 -16.16 4.09 -7.11
N LYS A 66 -15.42 5.18 -6.85
CA LYS A 66 -15.54 6.35 -7.70
C LYS A 66 -14.92 5.92 -9.02
N THR A 67 -15.79 5.57 -9.97
CA THR A 67 -15.59 5.45 -11.42
C THR A 67 -15.04 4.13 -12.00
N LYS A 68 -15.95 3.20 -12.23
CA LYS A 68 -16.22 2.56 -13.52
C LYS A 68 -17.62 1.98 -13.52
N GLY A 69 -18.57 2.84 -13.89
CA GLY A 69 -19.67 2.37 -14.73
C GLY A 69 -19.05 1.76 -15.99
N SER A 70 -18.93 0.43 -16.02
CA SER A 70 -18.90 -0.30 -17.29
C SER A 70 -20.33 -0.76 -17.51
N PHE A 71 -21.11 0.12 -18.14
CA PHE A 71 -22.18 -0.34 -19.02
C PHE A 71 -21.50 -1.13 -20.13
N VAL A 72 -21.66 -2.46 -20.14
CA VAL A 72 -21.89 -3.27 -21.34
C VAL A 72 -22.57 -4.57 -20.93
#